data_AF-A0A1F7WZY1-F1
#
_entry.id   AF-A0A1F7WZY1-F1
#
_cell.length_a   1.000
_cell.length_b   1.000
_cell.length_c   1.000
_cell.angle_alpha   90.00
_cell.angle_beta   90.00
_cell.angle_gamma   90.00
#
_symmetry.space_group_name_H-M   'P 1'
#
loop_
_entity.id
_entity.type
_entity.pdbx_description
1 polymer ?
#
loop_
_entity_poly.entity_id
_entity_poly.type
_entity_poly.pdbx_seq_one_letter_code
_entity_poly.pdbx_strand_id
1 'polypeptide(L)'
;MLFIFDYKSIPDFWMKGMKFPLDIIWINDNIIVDVDENIQNPKSLSNLNQLPKYSPSIPINFVLEVNAGFCSKEGIKIGDRVQMNLNNN
;
A
#
# COMPACT_ATOMS: atom_id res chain seq x y z
N MET A 1 4.47 2.97 6.63
CA MET A 1 4.45 4.38 6.21
C MET A 1 3.04 4.73 5.75
N LEU A 2 2.49 5.86 6.17
CA LEU A 2 1.14 6.29 5.77
C LEU A 2 1.26 7.41 4.73
N PHE A 3 0.60 7.23 3.58
CA PHE A 3 0.42 8.26 2.57
C PHE A 3 -1.02 8.77 2.62
N ILE A 4 -1.17 10.09 2.58
CA ILE A 4 -2.46 10.79 2.62
C ILE A 4 -2.59 11.57 1.31
N PHE A 5 -3.72 11.40 0.62
CA PHE A 5 -4.01 12.08 -0.63
C PHE A 5 -5.12 13.12 -0.42
N ASP A 6 -4.97 14.31 -1.01
CA ASP A 6 -5.97 15.39 -0.91
C ASP A 6 -7.30 15.06 -1.60
N TYR A 7 -7.27 14.15 -2.57
CA TYR A 7 -8.42 13.69 -3.33
C TYR A 7 -8.32 12.20 -3.66
N LYS A 8 -9.47 11.56 -3.88
CA LYS A 8 -9.50 10.13 -4.25
C LYS A 8 -8.86 9.91 -5.61
N SER A 9 -7.92 8.98 -5.69
CA SER A 9 -7.18 8.67 -6.92
C SER A 9 -6.81 7.18 -7.00
N ILE A 10 -6.35 6.72 -8.16
CA ILE A 10 -5.78 5.37 -8.35
C ILE A 10 -4.27 5.56 -8.55
N PRO A 11 -3.47 5.61 -7.46
CA PRO A 11 -2.04 5.82 -7.58
C PRO A 11 -1.33 4.54 -8.04
N ASP A 12 -0.21 4.71 -8.75
CA ASP A 12 0.75 3.65 -9.02
C ASP A 12 1.86 3.68 -7.96
N PHE A 13 2.03 2.57 -7.25
CA PHE A 13 3.19 2.31 -6.40
C PHE A 13 4.15 1.33 -7.08
N TRP A 14 5.40 1.35 -6.66
CA TRP A 14 6.45 0.46 -7.15
C TRP A 14 7.49 0.23 -6.05
N MET A 15 8.28 -0.82 -6.20
CA MET A 15 9.29 -1.18 -5.20
C MET A 15 10.70 -0.68 -5.57
N LYS A 16 10.81 0.33 -6.44
CA LYS A 16 12.11 0.87 -6.89
C LYS A 16 12.90 1.39 -5.69
N GLY A 17 14.05 0.77 -5.40
CA GLY A 17 14.94 1.19 -4.30
C GLY A 17 14.52 0.70 -2.91
N MET A 18 13.41 -0.03 -2.78
CA MET A 18 13.03 -0.66 -1.52
C MET A 18 14.01 -1.77 -1.15
N LYS A 19 14.35 -1.88 0.14
CA LYS A 19 15.35 -2.81 0.65
C LYS A 19 14.77 -4.05 1.34
N PHE A 20 13.46 -4.04 1.56
CA PHE A 20 12.73 -5.11 2.22
C PHE A 20 11.33 -5.21 1.60
N PRO A 21 10.71 -6.40 1.69
CA PRO A 21 9.37 -6.61 1.15
C PRO A 21 8.31 -5.91 2.01
N LEU A 22 7.21 -5.53 1.36
CA LEU A 22 6.10 -4.81 1.98
C LEU A 22 4.77 -5.54 1.74
N ASP A 23 3.81 -5.28 2.62
CA ASP A 23 2.39 -5.30 2.25
C ASP A 23 1.92 -3.86 2.03
N ILE A 24 1.08 -3.63 1.02
CA ILE A 24 0.44 -2.35 0.74
C ILE A 24 -1.07 -2.48 0.99
N ILE A 25 -1.58 -1.66 1.91
CA ILE A 25 -3.00 -1.61 2.26
C ILE A 25 -3.62 -0.36 1.63
N TRP A 26 -4.62 -0.56 0.78
CA TRP A 26 -5.29 0.49 0.03
C TRP A 26 -6.62 0.86 0.70
N ILE A 27 -6.81 2.14 1.04
CA ILE A 27 -7.91 2.57 1.90
C ILE A 27 -8.71 3.69 1.25
N ASN A 28 -10.02 3.46 1.09
CA ASN A 28 -10.99 4.46 0.66
C ASN A 28 -11.80 4.90 1.88
N ASP A 29 -11.62 6.17 2.25
CA ASP A 29 -12.06 6.79 3.49
C ASP A 29 -11.55 6.03 4.72
N ASN A 30 -12.35 5.11 5.24
CA ASN A 30 -12.03 4.31 6.41
C ASN A 30 -12.18 2.81 6.14
N ILE A 31 -12.26 2.39 4.87
CA ILE A 31 -12.44 0.99 4.47
C ILE A 31 -11.23 0.53 3.68
N ILE A 32 -10.68 -0.64 4.04
CA ILE A 32 -9.71 -1.33 3.21
C ILE A 32 -10.42 -1.84 1.97
N VAL A 33 -9.99 -1.38 0.81
CA VAL A 33 -10.61 -1.74 -0.48
C VAL A 33 -9.78 -2.72 -1.27
N ASP A 34 -8.47 -2.80 -0.97
CA ASP A 34 -7.55 -3.69 -1.65
C ASP A 34 -6.31 -3.93 -0.77
N VAL A 35 -5.61 -5.04 -0.99
CA VAL A 35 -4.35 -5.37 -0.30
C VAL A 35 -3.41 -6.09 -1.27
N ASP A 36 -2.20 -5.56 -1.44
CA ASP A 36 -1.10 -6.26 -2.10
C ASP A 36 -0.14 -6.79 -1.03
N GLU A 37 -0.12 -8.11 -0.81
CA GLU A 37 0.71 -8.76 0.21
C GLU A 37 2.04 -9.27 -0.35
N ASN A 38 3.06 -9.31 0.52
CA ASN A 38 4.37 -9.92 0.27
C ASN A 38 5.06 -9.43 -1.00
N ILE A 39 4.94 -8.13 -1.30
CA ILE A 39 5.56 -7.52 -2.46
C ILE A 39 7.07 -7.52 -2.30
N GLN A 40 7.76 -8.22 -3.19
CA GLN A 40 9.21 -8.36 -3.15
C GLN A 40 9.90 -7.13 -3.75
N ASN A 41 11.03 -6.74 -3.16
CA ASN A 41 11.89 -5.74 -3.79
C ASN A 41 12.46 -6.27 -5.12
N PRO A 42 12.66 -5.42 -6.15
CA PRO A 42 13.15 -5.87 -7.45
C PRO A 42 14.56 -6.47 -7.33
N LYS A 43 14.78 -7.61 -7.99
CA LYS A 43 16.11 -8.24 -8.07
C LYS A 43 17.11 -7.44 -8.91
N SER A 44 16.61 -6.63 -9.85
CA SER A 44 17.40 -5.75 -10.69
C SER A 44 16.69 -4.42 -10.89
N LEU A 45 17.48 -3.35 -10.96
CA LEU A 45 17.04 -1.99 -11.31
C LEU A 45 17.56 -1.56 -12.70
N SER A 46 18.06 -2.51 -13.51
CA SER A 46 18.66 -2.24 -14.82
C SER A 46 17.68 -1.68 -15.84
N ASN A 47 16.38 -1.99 -15.73
CA ASN A 47 15.34 -1.43 -16.57
C ASN A 47 14.15 -0.98 -15.71
N LEU A 48 14.07 0.32 -15.45
CA LEU A 48 13.05 0.92 -14.60
C LEU A 48 11.63 0.84 -15.21
N ASN A 49 11.52 0.79 -16.54
CA ASN A 49 10.23 0.74 -17.23
C ASN A 49 9.56 -0.64 -17.14
N GLN A 50 10.30 -1.66 -16.71
CA GLN A 50 9.79 -3.03 -16.54
C GLN A 50 9.48 -3.38 -15.08
N LEU A 51 9.68 -2.43 -14.15
CA LEU A 51 9.35 -2.69 -12.75
C LEU A 51 7.82 -2.85 -12.60
N PRO A 52 7.37 -3.87 -11.83
CA PRO A 52 5.97 -4.00 -11.51
C PRO A 52 5.43 -2.73 -10.84
N LYS A 53 4.19 -2.41 -11.19
CA LYS A 53 3.40 -1.36 -10.56
C LYS A 53 2.22 -2.00 -9.84
N TYR A 54 1.87 -1.43 -8.70
CA TYR A 54 0.79 -1.87 -7.83
C TYR A 54 -0.16 -0.71 -7.65
N SER A 55 -1.44 -0.95 -7.90
CA SER A 55 -2.45 0.10 -7.91
C SER A 55 -3.75 -0.49 -7.41
N PRO A 56 -4.55 0.26 -6.64
CA PRO A 56 -5.80 -0.25 -6.12
C PRO A 56 -6.83 -0.43 -7.23
N SER A 57 -7.75 -1.39 -7.05
CA SER A 57 -8.85 -1.62 -7.98
C SER A 57 -9.86 -0.46 -8.10
N ILE A 58 -9.95 0.42 -7.10
CA ILE A 58 -10.83 1.60 -7.07
C ILE A 58 -10.11 2.82 -6.48
N PRO A 59 -10.64 4.06 -6.67
CA PRO A 59 -10.03 5.25 -6.08
C PRO A 59 -9.91 5.18 -4.55
N ILE A 60 -8.79 5.64 -4.01
CA ILE A 60 -8.44 5.68 -2.58
C ILE A 60 -7.95 7.05 -2.15
N ASN A 61 -7.93 7.32 -0.84
CA ASN A 61 -7.35 8.53 -0.23
C ASN A 61 -6.27 8.24 0.81
N PHE A 62 -6.05 6.97 1.18
CA PHE A 62 -4.94 6.58 2.04
C PHE A 62 -4.25 5.29 1.54
N VAL A 63 -2.94 5.23 1.77
CA VAL A 63 -2.13 4.02 1.58
C VAL A 63 -1.32 3.79 2.83
N LEU A 64 -1.41 2.58 3.38
CA LEU A 64 -0.59 2.15 4.52
C LEU A 64 0.37 1.04 4.07
N GLU A 65 1.65 1.37 4.02
CA GLU A 65 2.73 0.40 3.83
C GLU A 65 3.16 -0.18 5.17
N VAL A 66 3.27 -1.50 5.25
CA VAL A 66 3.75 -2.24 6.42
C VAL A 66 4.75 -3.31 5.99
N ASN A 67 5.51 -3.86 6.93
CA ASN A 67 6.43 -4.96 6.63
C ASN A 67 5.65 -6.16 6.06
N ALA A 68 6.23 -6.84 5.08
CA ALA A 68 5.58 -8.00 4.47
C ALA A 68 5.18 -9.07 5.49
N GLY A 69 4.00 -9.66 5.27
CA GLY A 69 3.40 -10.67 6.13
C GLY A 69 2.66 -10.10 7.35
N PHE A 70 2.59 -8.78 7.50
CA PHE A 70 1.79 -8.15 8.54
C PHE A 70 0.30 -8.43 8.33
N CYS A 71 -0.21 -8.30 7.10
CA CYS A 71 -1.63 -8.48 6.81
C CYS A 71 -2.10 -9.89 7.14
N SER A 72 -1.39 -10.90 6.62
CA SER A 72 -1.61 -12.31 6.96
C SER A 72 -1.51 -12.59 8.46
N LYS A 73 -0.52 -12.03 9.17
CA LYS A 73 -0.32 -12.26 10.62
C LYS A 73 -1.46 -11.68 11.47
N GLU A 74 -1.95 -10.50 11.12
CA GLU A 74 -2.97 -9.78 11.89
C GLU A 74 -4.40 -10.02 11.35
N GLY A 75 -4.56 -10.77 10.26
CA GLY A 75 -5.86 -11.11 9.67
C GLY A 75 -6.55 -9.93 8.98
N ILE A 76 -5.77 -8.98 8.45
CA ILE A 76 -6.26 -7.80 7.74
C ILE A 76 -6.87 -8.22 6.40
N LYS A 77 -8.07 -7.72 6.09
CA LYS A 77 -8.80 -8.08 4.86
C LYS A 77 -9.57 -6.90 4.28
N ILE A 78 -9.90 -7.03 2.99
CA ILE A 78 -10.81 -6.12 2.30
C ILE A 78 -12.15 -6.05 3.05
N GLY A 79 -12.65 -4.83 3.25
CA GLY A 79 -13.86 -4.53 4.01
C GLY A 79 -13.62 -4.18 5.47
N ASP A 80 -12.42 -4.40 6.01
CA ASP A 80 -12.10 -3.98 7.37
C ASP A 80 -12.11 -2.46 7.50
N ARG A 81 -12.49 -1.99 8.69
CA ARG A 81 -12.51 -0.56 9.04
C ARG A 81 -11.18 -0.13 9.63
N VAL A 82 -10.66 0.98 9.13
CA VAL A 82 -9.44 1.63 9.62
C VAL A 82 -9.83 2.87 10.44
N GLN A 83 -9.33 2.94 11.67
CA GLN A 83 -9.42 4.14 12.49
C GLN A 83 -8.04 4.80 12.56
N MET A 84 -7.96 6.05 12.10
CA MET A 84 -6.73 6.85 12.12
C MET A 84 -6.86 7.96 13.16
N ASN A 85 -5.96 7.96 14.14
CA ASN A 85 -5.82 9.06 15.11
C ASN A 85 -4.57 9.86 14.73
N LEU A 86 -4.75 10.84 13.84
CA LEU A 86 -3.68 11.73 13.40
C LEU A 86 -3.54 12.85 14.43
N ASN A 87 -2.44 12.85 15.17
CA ASN A 87 -2.11 13.96 16.08
C ASN A 87 -1.49 15.09 15.26
N ASN A 88 -2.18 16.23 15.19
CA ASN A 88 -1.62 17.45 14.62
C ASN A 88 -0.75 18.11 15.70
N ASN A 89 0.56 17.89 15.64
CA ASN A 89 1.52 18.72 16.37
C ASN A 89 1.71 20.05 15.65
#